data_AF-A0A2U2SQN3-F1
#
_entry.id   AF-A0A2U2SQN3-F1
#
_cell.length_a   1.000
_cell.length_b   1.000
_cell.length_c   1.000
_cell.angle_alpha   90.00
_cell.angle_beta   90.00
_cell.angle_gamma   90.00
#
_symmetry.space_group_name_H-M   'P 1'
#
loop_
_entity.id
_entity.type
_entity.pdbx_description
1 polymer ?
#
loop_
_entity_poly.entity_id
_entity_poly.type
_entity_poly.pdbx_seq_one_letter_code
_entity_poly.pdbx_strand_id
1 'polypeptide(L)'
;MGSLKKQFGMGVVVWAILFALCSLPTLFVTPFIGVFTSYSEPVAGWMGEIICPAESEGKLRTYATTTRDKYGNLKPATGYELNCVNASGEVVRVDPVLYSYLWIGLVIVLGLVIAGGGALIGTLVYGGLRGRAARLKDPYRQNIEPR
;
A
#
# COMPACT_ATOMS: atom_id res chain seq x y z
N MET A 1 -28.48 -6.19 27.97
CA MET A 1 -27.02 -6.12 27.76
C MET A 1 -26.45 -7.18 26.79
N GLY A 2 -27.07 -8.35 26.61
CA GLY A 2 -26.54 -9.42 25.73
C GLY A 2 -26.71 -9.23 24.21
N SER A 3 -27.72 -8.50 23.74
CA SER A 3 -27.97 -8.34 22.28
C SER A 3 -27.05 -7.32 21.61
N LEU A 4 -26.69 -6.23 22.32
CA LEU A 4 -25.79 -5.19 21.80
C LEU A 4 -24.37 -5.72 21.53
N LYS A 5 -23.84 -6.56 22.44
CA LYS A 5 -22.54 -7.24 22.26
C LYS A 5 -22.55 -8.19 21.05
N LYS A 6 -23.66 -8.91 20.82
CA LYS A 6 -23.81 -9.79 19.64
C LYS A 6 -23.88 -8.99 18.33
N GLN A 7 -24.56 -7.85 18.32
CA GLN A 7 -24.60 -6.95 17.15
C GLN A 7 -23.24 -6.31 16.85
N PHE A 8 -22.50 -5.86 17.88
CA PHE A 8 -21.14 -5.34 17.71
C PHE A 8 -20.17 -6.42 17.21
N GLY A 9 -20.25 -7.64 17.75
CA GLY A 9 -19.42 -8.75 17.30
C GLY A 9 -19.65 -9.10 15.83
N MET A 10 -20.90 -9.12 15.37
CA MET A 10 -21.22 -9.39 13.96
C MET A 10 -20.71 -8.29 13.01
N GLY A 11 -20.72 -7.02 13.44
CA GLY A 11 -20.16 -5.90 12.66
C GLY A 11 -18.65 -5.99 12.48
N VAL A 12 -17.91 -6.34 13.56
CA VAL A 12 -16.45 -6.52 13.52
C VAL A 12 -16.06 -7.69 12.62
N VAL A 13 -16.82 -8.79 12.66
CA VAL A 13 -16.56 -9.96 11.79
C VAL A 13 -16.77 -9.60 10.31
N VAL A 14 -17.85 -8.89 9.97
CA VAL A 14 -18.09 -8.45 8.59
C VAL A 14 -17.01 -7.48 8.12
N TRP A 15 -16.58 -6.55 8.99
CA TRP A 15 -15.48 -5.64 8.68
C TRP A 15 -14.17 -6.41 8.44
N ALA A 16 -13.83 -7.38 9.30
CA ALA A 16 -12.62 -8.18 9.17
C ALA A 16 -12.61 -8.99 7.86
N ILE A 17 -13.75 -9.55 7.46
CA ILE A 17 -13.90 -10.28 6.18
C ILE A 17 -13.73 -9.33 4.99
N LEU A 18 -14.39 -8.17 5.02
CA LEU A 18 -14.25 -7.17 3.96
C LEU A 18 -12.82 -6.64 3.85
N PHE A 19 -12.18 -6.36 4.99
CA PHE A 19 -10.80 -5.95 5.04
C PHE A 19 -9.88 -7.02 4.44
N ALA A 20 -10.02 -8.28 4.85
CA ALA A 20 -9.23 -9.39 4.32
C ALA A 20 -9.38 -9.55 2.79
N LEU A 21 -10.61 -9.44 2.28
CA LEU A 21 -10.91 -9.48 0.86
C LEU A 21 -10.30 -8.28 0.11
N CYS A 22 -10.39 -7.08 0.67
CA CYS A 22 -9.84 -5.87 0.08
C CYS A 22 -8.31 -5.78 0.18
N SER A 23 -7.68 -6.40 1.19
CA SER A 23 -6.22 -6.38 1.38
C SER A 23 -5.49 -7.40 0.51
N LEU A 24 -6.16 -8.48 0.08
CA LEU A 24 -5.57 -9.51 -0.77
C LEU A 24 -4.98 -8.94 -2.08
N PRO A 25 -5.73 -8.14 -2.87
CA PRO A 25 -5.18 -7.47 -4.05
C PRO A 25 -4.03 -6.52 -3.71
N THR A 26 -4.06 -5.86 -2.55
CA THR A 26 -3.00 -4.95 -2.11
C THR A 26 -1.65 -5.68 -2.05
N LEU A 27 -1.61 -6.90 -1.53
CA LEU A 27 -0.38 -7.70 -1.42
C LEU A 27 0.25 -8.03 -2.78
N PHE A 28 -0.53 -8.06 -3.86
CA PHE A 28 0.00 -8.28 -5.20
C PHE A 28 0.26 -6.98 -5.93
N VAL A 29 -0.70 -6.04 -5.93
CA VAL A 29 -0.63 -4.82 -6.73
C VAL A 29 0.38 -3.82 -6.18
N THR A 30 0.46 -3.66 -4.86
CA THR A 30 1.34 -2.64 -4.26
C THR A 30 2.83 -2.92 -4.42
N PRO A 31 3.33 -4.16 -4.32
CA PRO A 31 4.72 -4.45 -4.67
C PRO A 31 5.05 -4.15 -6.12
N PHE A 32 4.14 -4.46 -7.06
CA PHE A 32 4.36 -4.12 -8.48
C PHE A 32 4.51 -2.62 -8.66
N ILE A 33 3.61 -1.82 -8.09
CA ILE A 33 3.71 -0.35 -8.12
C ILE A 33 5.02 0.13 -7.47
N GLY A 34 5.38 -0.44 -6.31
CA GLY A 34 6.61 -0.12 -5.60
C GLY A 34 7.87 -0.39 -6.43
N VAL A 35 7.91 -1.50 -7.16
CA VAL A 35 9.04 -1.83 -8.05
C VAL A 35 9.11 -0.85 -9.23
N PHE A 36 7.99 -0.52 -9.88
CA PHE A 36 8.04 0.42 -11.01
C PHE A 36 8.43 1.84 -10.59
N THR A 37 8.02 2.24 -9.38
CA THR A 37 8.27 3.60 -8.88
C THR A 37 9.63 3.76 -8.21
N SER A 38 10.27 2.67 -7.77
CA SER A 38 11.58 2.75 -7.10
C SER A 38 12.69 3.28 -8.00
N TYR A 39 12.60 3.10 -9.32
CA TYR A 39 13.58 3.61 -10.29
C TYR A 39 13.41 5.11 -10.64
N SER A 40 12.58 5.84 -9.90
CA SER A 40 12.35 7.28 -10.14
C SER A 40 13.24 8.15 -9.25
N GLU A 41 13.74 9.25 -9.81
CA GLU A 41 14.58 10.21 -9.06
C GLU A 41 13.90 10.79 -7.80
N PRO A 42 12.59 11.11 -7.79
CA PRO A 42 11.93 11.60 -6.58
C PRO A 42 11.95 10.58 -5.44
N VAL A 43 11.79 9.29 -5.76
CA VAL A 43 11.84 8.22 -4.76
C VAL A 43 13.27 8.05 -4.23
N ALA A 44 14.27 8.15 -5.10
CA ALA A 44 15.67 8.15 -4.67
C ALA A 44 16.00 9.34 -3.75
N GLY A 45 15.43 10.52 -4.01
CA GLY A 45 15.55 11.69 -3.14
C GLY A 45 14.90 11.47 -1.76
N TRP A 46 13.62 11.05 -1.74
CA TRP A 46 12.88 10.79 -0.49
C TRP A 46 13.51 9.68 0.34
N MET A 47 13.89 8.57 -0.29
CA MET A 47 14.57 7.48 0.39
C MET A 47 15.99 7.86 0.79
N GLY A 48 16.63 8.73 0.00
CA GLY A 48 17.93 9.34 0.30
C GLY A 48 17.92 10.11 1.61
N GLU A 49 16.89 10.93 1.86
CA GLU A 49 16.76 11.69 3.12
C GLU A 49 16.69 10.77 4.37
N ILE A 50 16.19 9.54 4.20
CA ILE A 50 16.07 8.55 5.28
C ILE A 50 17.37 7.75 5.46
N ILE A 51 18.08 7.42 4.38
CA ILE A 51 19.18 6.44 4.37
C ILE A 51 20.56 7.12 4.40
N CYS A 52 20.66 8.30 3.81
CA CYS A 52 21.89 9.02 3.66
C CYS A 52 22.27 9.76 4.95
N PRO A 53 23.58 9.88 5.27
CA PRO A 53 24.04 10.66 6.40
C PRO A 53 23.71 12.16 6.24
N ALA A 54 23.66 12.88 7.37
CA ALA A 54 23.45 14.33 7.38
C ALA A 54 24.47 15.03 6.46
N GLU A 55 24.00 16.02 5.70
CA GLU A 55 24.77 16.74 4.65
C GLU A 55 25.08 15.94 3.37
N SER A 56 24.34 14.86 3.11
CA SER A 56 24.39 14.18 1.82
C SER A 56 23.00 13.99 1.19
N GLU A 57 22.95 14.05 -0.13
CA GLU A 57 21.73 13.87 -0.91
C GLU A 57 21.73 12.52 -1.61
N GLY A 58 20.57 11.84 -1.61
CA GLY A 58 20.39 10.61 -2.36
C GLY A 58 20.17 10.91 -3.85
N LYS A 59 21.05 10.37 -4.70
CA LYS A 59 20.90 10.40 -6.16
C LYS A 59 20.84 9.01 -6.73
N LEU A 60 19.94 8.81 -7.69
CA LEU A 60 19.87 7.57 -8.43
C LEU A 60 20.99 7.54 -9.46
N ARG A 61 21.81 6.48 -9.45
CA ARG A 61 22.80 6.24 -10.50
C ARG A 61 22.36 5.04 -11.33
N THR A 62 22.38 5.23 -12.65
CA THR A 62 22.17 4.19 -13.64
C THR A 62 23.50 3.79 -14.26
N TYR A 63 23.72 2.49 -14.42
CA TYR A 63 24.92 1.98 -15.09
C TYR A 63 24.60 0.76 -15.94
N ALA A 64 25.30 0.64 -17.06
CA ALA A 64 25.18 -0.54 -17.92
C ALA A 64 25.91 -1.72 -17.25
N THR A 65 25.20 -2.82 -17.06
CA THR A 65 25.74 -4.09 -16.61
C THR A 65 25.75 -5.06 -17.79
N THR A 66 26.73 -5.95 -17.83
CA THR A 66 26.78 -7.05 -18.79
C THR A 66 26.59 -8.36 -18.04
N THR A 67 25.44 -9.01 -18.25
CA THR A 67 25.16 -10.33 -17.67
C THR A 67 25.40 -11.38 -18.75
N ARG A 68 26.08 -12.48 -18.45
CA ARG A 68 26.23 -13.58 -19.41
C ARG A 68 25.07 -14.56 -19.27
N ASP A 69 24.50 -15.00 -20.38
CA ASP A 69 23.56 -16.11 -20.36
C ASP A 69 24.28 -17.47 -20.18
N LYS A 70 23.51 -18.55 -20.04
CA LYS A 70 24.03 -19.91 -19.91
C LYS A 70 24.83 -20.41 -21.11
N TYR A 71 24.81 -19.68 -22.23
CA TYR A 71 25.54 -19.95 -23.46
C TYR A 71 26.74 -18.99 -23.67
N GLY A 72 27.01 -18.11 -22.69
CA GLY A 72 28.12 -17.16 -22.74
C GLY A 72 27.82 -15.88 -23.53
N ASN A 73 26.60 -15.68 -24.02
CA ASN A 73 26.22 -14.45 -24.73
C ASN A 73 26.06 -13.29 -23.75
N LEU A 74 26.57 -12.11 -24.13
CA LEU A 74 26.39 -10.89 -23.37
C LEU A 74 24.94 -10.40 -23.49
N LYS A 75 24.26 -10.24 -22.35
CA LYS A 75 22.98 -9.57 -22.22
C LYS A 75 23.21 -8.19 -21.59
N PRO A 76 22.93 -7.09 -22.29
CA PRO A 76 22.93 -5.78 -21.68
C PRO A 76 21.81 -5.70 -20.65
N ALA A 77 22.14 -5.28 -19.43
CA ALA A 77 21.21 -4.98 -18.36
C ALA A 77 21.50 -3.57 -17.83
N THR A 78 20.51 -2.94 -17.21
CA THR A 78 20.68 -1.63 -16.55
C THR A 78 20.58 -1.84 -15.05
N GLY A 79 21.64 -1.47 -14.33
CA GLY A 79 21.68 -1.46 -12.87
C GLY A 79 21.23 -0.09 -12.36
N TYR A 80 20.55 -0.09 -11.22
CA TYR A 80 20.10 1.10 -10.52
C TYR A 80 20.61 1.03 -9.08
N GLU A 81 21.27 2.07 -8.61
CA GLU A 81 21.76 2.17 -7.23
C GLU A 81 21.47 3.56 -6.66
N LEU A 82 21.21 3.64 -5.36
CA LEU A 82 21.10 4.90 -4.64
C LEU A 82 22.47 5.31 -4.12
N ASN A 83 22.97 6.46 -4.56
CA ASN A 83 24.24 7.01 -4.12
C ASN A 83 23.99 8.25 -3.25
N CYS A 84 24.49 8.23 -2.02
CA CYS A 84 24.52 9.40 -1.15
C CYS A 84 25.74 10.25 -1.52
N VAL A 85 25.51 11.43 -2.07
CA VAL A 85 26.56 12.36 -2.49
C VAL A 85 26.66 13.53 -1.53
N ASN A 86 27.88 13.94 -1.17
CA ASN A 86 28.10 15.14 -0.37
C ASN A 86 28.04 16.42 -1.23
N ALA A 87 28.22 17.59 -0.59
CA ALA A 87 28.23 18.89 -1.27
C ALA A 87 29.33 19.04 -2.35
N SER A 88 30.43 18.29 -2.26
CA SER A 88 31.48 18.23 -3.29
C SER A 88 31.19 17.25 -4.43
N GLY A 89 30.07 16.52 -4.37
CA GLY A 89 29.65 15.54 -5.38
C GLY A 89 30.33 14.17 -5.25
N GLU A 90 31.05 13.92 -4.16
CA GLU A 90 31.68 12.64 -3.87
C GLU A 90 30.67 11.67 -3.23
N VAL A 91 30.76 10.40 -3.60
CA VAL A 91 29.89 9.34 -3.08
C VAL A 91 30.38 8.93 -1.69
N VAL A 92 29.58 9.24 -0.67
CA VAL A 92 29.88 8.91 0.73
C VAL A 92 29.33 7.53 1.11
N ARG A 93 28.23 7.12 0.47
CA ARG A 93 27.59 5.82 0.70
C ARG A 93 26.84 5.37 -0.56
N VAL A 94 26.84 4.06 -0.80
CA VAL A 94 26.06 3.41 -1.86
C VAL A 94 25.07 2.45 -1.22
N ASP A 95 23.82 2.49 -1.66
CA ASP A 95 22.79 1.52 -1.36
C ASP A 95 22.18 0.96 -2.67
N PRO A 96 22.55 -0.26 -3.06
CA PRO A 96 22.10 -0.83 -4.31
C PRO A 96 20.66 -1.39 -4.25
N VAL A 97 20.12 -1.67 -3.06
CA VAL A 97 18.90 -2.50 -2.95
C VAL A 97 17.98 -2.12 -1.79
N LEU A 98 18.51 -1.73 -0.63
CA LEU A 98 17.72 -1.56 0.59
C LEU A 98 16.69 -0.43 0.44
N TYR A 99 17.05 0.69 -0.21
CA TYR A 99 16.11 1.78 -0.49
C TYR A 99 14.84 1.32 -1.23
N SER A 100 14.99 0.42 -2.21
CA SER A 100 13.88 -0.09 -3.00
C SER A 100 12.95 -0.97 -2.17
N TYR A 101 13.49 -1.80 -1.27
CA TYR A 101 12.69 -2.61 -0.36
C TYR A 101 11.93 -1.76 0.66
N LEU A 102 12.58 -0.72 1.20
CA LEU A 102 11.94 0.21 2.12
C LEU A 102 10.80 0.97 1.45
N TRP A 103 11.00 1.43 0.20
CA TRP A 103 9.95 2.05 -0.58
C TRP A 103 8.78 1.10 -0.87
N ILE A 104 9.05 -0.11 -1.32
CA ILE A 104 8.03 -1.14 -1.55
C ILE A 104 7.23 -1.42 -0.27
N GLY A 105 7.93 -1.56 0.87
CA GLY A 105 7.30 -1.73 2.18
C GLY A 105 6.37 -0.57 2.54
N LEU A 106 6.81 0.67 2.30
CA LEU A 106 6.01 1.87 2.54
C LEU A 106 4.74 1.89 1.67
N VAL A 107 4.85 1.56 0.38
CA VAL A 107 3.70 1.48 -0.54
C VAL A 107 2.71 0.40 -0.10
N ILE A 108 3.19 -0.75 0.38
CA ILE A 108 2.32 -1.82 0.93
C ILE A 108 1.56 -1.32 2.16
N VAL A 109 2.25 -0.68 3.11
CA VAL A 109 1.64 -0.14 4.33
C VAL A 109 0.56 0.89 3.98
N LEU A 110 0.85 1.82 3.07
CA LEU A 110 -0.13 2.80 2.60
C LEU A 110 -1.35 2.14 1.95
N GLY A 111 -1.11 1.13 1.11
CA GLY A 111 -2.19 0.35 0.50
C GLY A 111 -3.08 -0.35 1.53
N LEU A 112 -2.49 -0.91 2.59
CA LEU A 112 -3.24 -1.55 3.69
C LEU A 112 -4.06 -0.54 4.50
N VAL A 113 -3.51 0.65 4.76
CA VAL A 113 -4.23 1.74 5.43
C VAL A 113 -5.44 2.17 4.60
N ILE A 114 -5.27 2.31 3.28
CA ILE A 114 -6.37 2.65 2.37
C ILE A 114 -7.41 1.53 2.34
N ALA A 115 -6.99 0.26 2.27
CA ALA A 115 -7.91 -0.88 2.28
C ALA A 115 -8.70 -0.95 3.60
N GLY A 116 -8.05 -0.72 4.74
CA GLY A 116 -8.68 -0.67 6.07
C GLY A 116 -9.68 0.47 6.19
N GLY A 117 -9.28 1.67 5.78
CA GLY A 117 -10.15 2.85 5.74
C GLY A 117 -11.35 2.66 4.81
N GLY A 118 -11.12 2.13 3.61
CA GLY A 118 -12.17 1.81 2.64
C GLY A 118 -13.17 0.80 3.18
N ALA A 119 -12.70 -0.26 3.84
CA ALA A 119 -13.56 -1.25 4.49
C ALA A 119 -14.43 -0.62 5.60
N LEU A 120 -13.86 0.28 6.42
CA LEU A 120 -14.62 1.01 7.44
C LEU A 120 -15.73 1.85 6.80
N ILE A 121 -15.40 2.66 5.80
CA ILE A 121 -16.39 3.50 5.09
C ILE A 121 -17.48 2.63 4.47
N GLY A 122 -17.12 1.52 3.82
CA GLY A 122 -18.08 0.58 3.24
C GLY A 122 -19.05 0.01 4.27
N THR A 123 -18.55 -0.40 5.45
CA THR A 123 -19.42 -0.89 6.54
C THR A 123 -20.37 0.18 7.07
N LEU A 124 -19.91 1.43 7.20
CA LEU A 124 -20.74 2.55 7.65
C LEU A 124 -21.85 2.87 6.65
N VAL A 125 -21.53 2.95 5.35
CA VAL A 125 -22.50 3.19 4.28
C VAL A 125 -23.54 2.08 4.23
N TYR A 126 -23.11 0.81 4.28
CA TYR A 126 -24.03 -0.33 4.29
C TYR A 126 -24.96 -0.30 5.51
N GLY A 127 -24.42 -0.02 6.70
CA GLY A 127 -25.21 0.14 7.93
C GLY A 127 -26.26 1.25 7.82
N GLY A 128 -25.86 2.41 7.27
CA GLY A 128 -26.76 3.54 7.02
C GLY A 128 -27.90 3.20 6.04
N LEU A 129 -27.58 2.56 4.91
CA LEU A 129 -28.56 2.13 3.92
C LEU A 129 -29.56 1.11 4.50
N ARG A 130 -29.05 0.11 5.26
CA ARG A 130 -29.91 -0.88 5.91
C ARG A 130 -30.83 -0.24 6.95
N GLY A 131 -30.32 0.70 7.75
CA GLY A 131 -31.12 1.44 8.74
C GLY A 131 -32.21 2.29 8.09
N ARG A 132 -31.94 2.90 6.93
CA ARG A 132 -32.93 3.64 6.14
C ARG A 132 -33.99 2.71 5.55
N ALA A 133 -33.58 1.57 5.00
CA ALA A 133 -34.50 0.57 4.44
C ALA A 133 -35.42 -0.04 5.51
N ALA A 134 -34.92 -0.27 6.72
CA ALA A 134 -35.74 -0.72 7.84
C ALA A 134 -36.81 0.31 8.23
N ARG A 135 -36.44 1.59 8.33
CA ARG A 135 -37.38 2.69 8.61
C ARG A 135 -38.46 2.86 7.53
N LEU A 136 -38.16 2.55 6.27
CA LEU A 136 -39.14 2.58 5.18
C LEU A 136 -40.11 1.38 5.22
N LYS A 137 -39.69 0.25 5.80
CA LYS A 137 -40.54 -0.96 5.94
C LYS A 137 -41.56 -0.87 7.07
N ASP A 138 -41.26 -0.16 8.16
CA ASP A 138 -42.17 0.02 9.30
C ASP A 138 -43.54 0.61 8.93
N PRO A 139 -43.65 1.73 8.19
CA PRO A 139 -44.96 2.29 7.83
C PRO A 139 -45.72 1.40 6.83
N TYR A 140 -45.03 0.58 6.03
CA TYR A 140 -45.68 -0.34 5.10
C TYR A 140 -46.24 -1.58 5.81
N ARG A 141 -45.60 -2.05 6.89
CA ARG A 141 -46.09 -3.18 7.71
C ARG A 141 -47.37 -2.84 8.47
N GLN A 142 -47.48 -1.62 8.99
CA GLN A 142 -48.67 -1.17 9.73
C GLN A 142 -49.94 -1.10 8.86
N ASN A 143 -49.80 -1.03 7.53
CA ASN A 143 -50.92 -1.00 6.60
C ASN A 143 -51.37 -2.39 6.11
N ILE A 144 -50.70 -3.48 6.50
CA ILE A 144 -50.99 -4.83 6.00
C ILE A 144 -51.57 -5.74 7.10
N GLU A 145 -51.41 -5.42 8.39
CA GLU A 145 -52.10 -6.13 9.46
C GLU A 145 -53.54 -5.60 9.62
N PRO A 146 -54.59 -6.39 9.31
CA PRO A 146 -55.96 -6.00 9.63
C PRO A 146 -56.14 -6.00 11.16
N ARG A 147 -56.80 -4.94 11.67
CA ARG A 147 -57.18 -4.81 13.09
C ARG A 147 -58.12 -5.92 13.54
#